data_AF-A0A6S6SVN0-F1
#
_entry.id   AF-A0A6S6SVN0-F1
#
_cell.length_a   1.000
_cell.length_b   1.000
_cell.length_c   1.000
_cell.angle_alpha   90.00
_cell.angle_beta   90.00
_cell.angle_gamma   90.00
#
_symmetry.space_group_name_H-M   'P 1'
#
loop_
_entity.id
_entity.type
_entity.pdbx_description
1 polymer ?
#
loop_
_entity_poly.entity_id
_entity_poly.type
_entity_poly.pdbx_seq_one_letter_code
_entity_poly.pdbx_strand_id
1 'polypeptide(L)'
;MNLSRVMLITTLTIIFNACGGGSGSSSSSSKPIVNAGTNKHVVVNESISITGTVKTDKEEALHYEWKENENTLATTKTFVYTPTEAGAYTLSFTVQNSEGVSTTDTMIVIVTTQEIDRNIPSLSEALKSDYLTAINRARTTEQDCRSKGVLPATTTVKWNEKLYKASYEHIQDLIATETFSHDGSGTESDWSGYALSKKSTQVERVQSYRYSWERLGENLAGGTIIDTAEKAVQSWIDSDNHCENLMNPLFTEVGMVQLSDENSLYTNYWGQNFGTAK
;
A
#
# COMPACT_ATOMS: atom_id res chain seq x y z
N MET A 1 48.89 -17.94 57.17
CA MET A 1 47.60 -18.62 57.47
C MET A 1 46.99 -18.97 56.13
N ASN A 2 47.26 -20.18 55.60
CA ASN A 2 46.36 -21.36 55.60
C ASN A 2 44.98 -21.04 54.99
N LEU A 3 44.44 -21.72 53.98
CA LEU A 3 44.58 -23.11 53.56
C LEU A 3 44.12 -23.30 52.11
N SER A 4 44.59 -24.40 51.53
CA SER A 4 44.29 -24.96 50.21
C SER A 4 42.82 -25.32 49.97
N ARG A 5 42.49 -25.35 48.67
CA ARG A 5 41.25 -25.77 48.01
C ARG A 5 40.66 -27.10 48.52
N VAL A 6 39.34 -27.14 48.62
CA VAL A 6 38.51 -28.36 48.56
C VAL A 6 37.35 -28.12 47.59
N MET A 7 37.21 -29.03 46.64
CA MET A 7 36.14 -29.14 45.65
C MET A 7 34.99 -29.94 46.27
N LEU A 8 33.75 -29.46 46.17
CA LEU A 8 32.58 -30.23 46.59
C LEU A 8 31.56 -30.28 45.44
N ILE A 9 31.36 -31.49 44.93
CA ILE A 9 30.29 -31.88 44.02
C ILE A 9 29.06 -32.15 44.89
N THR A 10 27.98 -31.40 44.68
CA THR A 10 26.68 -31.69 45.29
C THR A 10 25.67 -32.05 44.21
N THR A 11 25.33 -33.33 44.19
CA THR A 11 24.15 -33.94 43.55
C THR A 11 22.88 -33.28 44.06
N LEU A 12 22.06 -32.77 43.14
CA LEU A 12 20.75 -32.17 43.43
C LEU A 12 19.67 -33.26 43.39
N THR A 13 19.09 -33.54 44.55
CA THR A 13 17.97 -34.47 44.74
C THR A 13 16.66 -33.81 44.29
N ILE A 14 15.94 -34.45 43.38
CA ILE A 14 14.60 -34.06 42.91
C ILE A 14 13.58 -34.38 44.02
N ILE A 15 12.83 -33.37 44.47
CA ILE A 15 11.65 -33.54 45.32
C ILE A 15 10.43 -33.06 44.51
N PHE A 16 9.56 -33.99 44.14
CA PHE A 16 8.23 -33.68 43.63
C PHE A 16 7.31 -33.36 44.82
N ASN A 17 6.77 -32.13 44.84
CA ASN A 17 5.56 -31.82 45.57
C ASN A 17 4.49 -31.39 44.57
N ALA A 18 3.44 -32.20 44.50
CA ALA A 18 2.23 -31.92 43.76
C ALA A 18 1.20 -31.21 44.67
N CYS A 19 0.31 -30.49 43.99
CA CYS A 19 -0.99 -29.99 44.42
C CYS A 19 -1.05 -28.56 44.99
N GLY A 20 -1.57 -27.67 44.14
CA GLY A 20 -2.06 -26.34 44.46
C GLY A 20 -2.89 -25.85 43.27
N GLY A 21 -4.08 -26.41 43.10
CA GLY A 21 -5.03 -26.04 42.06
C GLY A 21 -5.49 -24.59 42.24
N GLY A 22 -4.91 -23.69 41.47
CA GLY A 22 -5.49 -22.40 41.14
C GLY A 22 -6.06 -22.50 39.73
N SER A 23 -7.38 -22.73 39.62
CA SER A 23 -8.10 -22.51 38.38
C SER A 23 -8.17 -21.00 38.15
N GLY A 24 -7.05 -20.42 37.70
CA GLY A 24 -7.05 -19.14 37.04
C GLY A 24 -7.79 -19.31 35.73
N SER A 25 -9.10 -19.07 35.75
CA SER A 25 -9.85 -18.75 34.54
C SER A 25 -9.19 -17.50 33.97
N SER A 26 -8.21 -17.67 33.08
CA SER A 26 -7.84 -16.62 32.15
C SER A 26 -9.07 -16.41 31.27
N SER A 27 -9.96 -15.51 31.68
CA SER A 27 -10.92 -14.95 30.75
C SER A 27 -10.09 -14.31 29.65
N SER A 28 -9.94 -14.98 28.51
CA SER A 28 -9.40 -14.35 27.33
C SER A 28 -10.29 -13.14 27.06
N SER A 29 -9.76 -11.92 27.21
CA SER A 29 -10.51 -10.72 26.87
C SER A 29 -10.89 -10.85 25.40
N SER A 30 -12.19 -10.87 25.10
CA SER A 30 -12.68 -10.98 23.73
C SER A 30 -12.42 -9.65 23.03
N LYS A 31 -11.26 -9.55 22.37
CA LYS A 31 -10.85 -8.35 21.64
C LYS A 31 -11.80 -8.12 20.46
N PRO A 32 -12.42 -6.93 20.32
CA PRO A 32 -13.27 -6.65 19.16
C PRO A 32 -12.46 -6.69 17.85
N ILE A 33 -13.06 -7.24 16.79
CA ILE A 33 -12.54 -7.15 15.42
C ILE A 33 -13.20 -5.92 14.79
N VAL A 34 -12.40 -4.93 14.43
CA VAL A 34 -12.85 -3.61 13.98
C VAL A 34 -12.46 -3.39 12.52
N ASN A 35 -13.33 -2.75 11.76
CA ASN A 35 -13.07 -2.36 10.37
C ASN A 35 -13.66 -0.96 10.12
N ALA A 36 -12.83 -0.01 9.71
CA ALA A 36 -13.17 1.39 9.45
C ALA A 36 -13.88 1.58 8.09
N GLY A 37 -14.01 0.54 7.29
CA GLY A 37 -14.60 0.58 5.96
C GLY A 37 -13.56 0.81 4.87
N THR A 38 -14.02 0.86 3.63
CA THR A 38 -13.18 1.13 2.46
C THR A 38 -12.81 2.60 2.38
N ASN A 39 -11.62 2.91 1.86
CA ASN A 39 -11.21 4.27 1.51
C ASN A 39 -12.28 4.98 0.64
N LYS A 40 -12.38 6.31 0.80
CA LYS A 40 -13.39 7.15 0.14
C LYS A 40 -12.74 8.24 -0.69
N HIS A 41 -13.45 8.66 -1.73
CA HIS A 41 -13.17 9.85 -2.53
C HIS A 41 -14.37 10.76 -2.42
N VAL A 42 -14.12 12.06 -2.27
CA VAL A 42 -15.14 13.09 -2.11
C VAL A 42 -14.60 14.41 -2.62
N VAL A 43 -15.45 15.25 -3.19
CA VAL A 43 -15.06 16.62 -3.54
C VAL A 43 -15.23 17.53 -2.31
N VAL A 44 -14.39 18.55 -2.18
CA VAL A 44 -14.51 19.56 -1.13
C VAL A 44 -15.96 20.06 -0.99
N ASN A 45 -16.43 20.15 0.26
CA ASN A 45 -17.79 20.51 0.70
C ASN A 45 -18.89 19.49 0.41
N GLU A 46 -18.60 18.36 -0.25
CA GLU A 46 -19.56 17.27 -0.34
C GLU A 46 -19.62 16.49 0.98
N SER A 47 -20.81 16.03 1.34
CA SER A 47 -21.04 15.27 2.57
C SER A 47 -21.15 13.79 2.27
N ILE A 48 -20.36 12.98 2.98
CA ILE A 48 -20.39 11.52 2.89
C ILE A 48 -20.77 10.90 4.23
N SER A 49 -21.40 9.73 4.19
CA SER A 49 -21.62 8.93 5.39
C SER A 49 -20.45 7.98 5.59
N ILE A 50 -19.83 8.03 6.77
CA ILE A 50 -18.76 7.13 7.19
C ILE A 50 -19.32 6.19 8.25
N THR A 51 -19.08 4.89 8.08
CA THR A 51 -19.61 3.85 8.97
C THR A 51 -18.54 2.80 9.25
N GLY A 52 -18.27 2.58 10.53
CA GLY A 52 -17.38 1.52 11.00
C GLY A 52 -18.15 0.28 11.38
N THR A 53 -17.52 -0.88 11.24
CA THR A 53 -18.09 -2.18 11.62
C THR A 53 -17.27 -2.84 12.71
N VAL A 54 -17.94 -3.61 13.56
CA VAL A 54 -17.32 -4.34 14.66
C VAL A 54 -17.95 -5.72 14.77
N LYS A 55 -17.12 -6.72 15.06
CA LYS A 55 -17.54 -8.07 15.47
C LYS A 55 -16.96 -8.36 16.85
N THR A 56 -17.77 -8.92 17.73
CA THR A 56 -17.40 -9.37 19.08
C THR A 56 -18.11 -10.69 19.38
N ASP A 57 -17.48 -11.52 20.18
CA ASP A 57 -18.01 -12.82 20.62
C ASP A 57 -18.93 -12.69 21.84
N LYS A 58 -18.98 -11.50 22.46
CA LYS A 58 -19.84 -11.18 23.60
C LYS A 58 -20.87 -10.14 23.22
N GLU A 59 -22.10 -10.32 23.68
CA GLU A 59 -23.08 -9.25 23.68
C GLU A 59 -22.75 -8.30 24.83
N GLU A 60 -22.10 -7.18 24.51
CA GLU A 60 -21.61 -6.21 25.48
C GLU A 60 -21.79 -4.77 24.98
N ALA A 61 -21.76 -3.82 25.92
CA ALA A 61 -21.71 -2.40 25.59
C ALA A 61 -20.34 -2.06 24.99
N LEU A 62 -20.35 -1.32 23.88
CA LEU A 62 -19.14 -0.87 23.18
C LEU A 62 -19.11 0.65 23.10
N HIS A 63 -17.93 1.21 23.26
CA HIS A 63 -17.65 2.63 23.03
C HIS A 63 -16.94 2.79 21.68
N TYR A 64 -17.43 3.73 20.86
CA TYR A 64 -16.90 4.01 19.54
C TYR A 64 -16.21 5.38 19.55
N GLU A 65 -15.13 5.49 18.79
CA GLU A 65 -14.49 6.77 18.54
C GLU A 65 -13.95 6.81 17.11
N TRP A 66 -14.31 7.86 16.39
CA TRP A 66 -13.69 8.28 15.15
C TRP A 66 -12.77 9.46 15.42
N LYS A 67 -11.52 9.38 14.97
CA LYS A 67 -10.57 10.49 15.04
C LYS A 67 -9.94 10.78 13.68
N GLU A 68 -9.60 12.04 13.48
CA GLU A 68 -8.63 12.50 12.48
C GLU A 68 -7.45 13.10 13.24
N ASN A 69 -6.29 12.46 13.16
CA ASN A 69 -5.17 12.76 14.05
C ASN A 69 -5.62 12.70 15.52
N GLU A 70 -5.44 13.79 16.27
CA GLU A 70 -5.86 13.89 17.67
C GLU A 70 -7.30 14.38 17.86
N ASN A 71 -7.98 14.82 16.81
CA ASN A 71 -9.31 15.40 16.89
C ASN A 71 -10.39 14.32 16.82
N THR A 72 -11.25 14.24 17.83
CA THR A 72 -12.43 13.36 17.81
C THR A 72 -13.50 13.92 16.87
N LEU A 73 -13.87 13.13 15.87
CA LEU A 73 -14.91 13.46 14.88
C LEU A 73 -16.29 12.99 15.32
N ALA A 74 -16.39 11.78 15.89
CA ALA A 74 -17.66 11.20 16.32
C ALA A 74 -17.46 10.08 17.35
N THR A 75 -18.50 9.81 18.15
CA THR A 75 -18.55 8.69 19.12
C THR A 75 -19.64 7.65 18.78
N THR A 76 -20.14 7.72 17.55
CA THR A 76 -21.14 6.79 16.99
C THR A 76 -20.49 5.89 15.94
N LYS A 77 -21.13 4.76 15.61
CA LYS A 77 -20.67 3.89 14.50
C LYS A 77 -20.67 4.62 13.16
N THR A 78 -21.68 5.46 12.95
CA THR A 78 -21.92 6.20 11.71
C THR A 78 -21.98 7.69 11.99
N PHE A 79 -21.35 8.50 11.15
CA PHE A 79 -21.44 9.95 11.17
C PHE A 79 -21.39 10.53 9.75
N VAL A 80 -21.71 11.81 9.61
CA VAL A 80 -21.58 12.56 8.36
C VAL A 80 -20.25 13.32 8.40
N TYR A 81 -19.43 13.14 7.37
CA TYR A 81 -18.16 13.83 7.20
C TYR A 81 -18.26 14.79 6.01
N THR A 82 -17.89 16.05 6.23
CA THR A 82 -17.94 17.12 5.23
C THR A 82 -16.59 17.84 5.24
N PRO A 83 -15.62 17.38 4.43
CA PRO A 83 -14.30 18.01 4.39
C PRO A 83 -14.35 19.32 3.60
N THR A 84 -13.62 20.34 4.08
CA THR A 84 -13.59 21.69 3.49
C THR A 84 -12.29 22.01 2.76
N GLU A 85 -11.30 21.14 2.83
CA GLU A 85 -9.97 21.32 2.25
C GLU A 85 -9.57 20.07 1.46
N ALA A 86 -8.84 20.25 0.37
CA ALA A 86 -8.32 19.15 -0.42
C ALA A 86 -7.11 18.52 0.29
N GLY A 87 -7.02 17.19 0.21
CA GLY A 87 -5.98 16.45 0.91
C GLY A 87 -6.32 14.97 1.07
N ALA A 88 -5.41 14.22 1.68
CA ALA A 88 -5.63 12.84 2.08
C ALA A 88 -5.72 12.78 3.61
N TYR A 89 -6.88 12.39 4.12
CA TYR A 89 -7.19 12.36 5.55
C TYR A 89 -7.27 10.92 6.04
N THR A 90 -6.42 10.56 7.01
CA THR A 90 -6.49 9.24 7.64
C THR A 90 -7.42 9.31 8.84
N LEU A 91 -8.52 8.58 8.76
CA LEU A 91 -9.50 8.47 9.83
C LEU A 91 -9.32 7.15 10.57
N SER A 92 -9.23 7.21 11.89
CA SER A 92 -9.12 6.02 12.76
C SER A 92 -10.46 5.73 13.43
N PHE A 93 -10.93 4.49 13.32
CA PHE A 93 -12.08 3.97 14.03
C PHE A 93 -11.62 3.06 15.17
N THR A 94 -11.82 3.51 16.41
CA THR A 94 -11.48 2.77 17.62
C THR A 94 -12.75 2.27 18.29
N VAL A 95 -12.73 1.00 18.69
CA VAL A 95 -13.80 0.41 19.51
C VAL A 95 -13.21 -0.13 20.80
N GLN A 96 -13.78 0.28 21.93
CA GLN A 96 -13.43 -0.20 23.26
C GLN A 96 -14.58 -1.03 23.83
N ASN A 97 -14.23 -2.19 24.40
CA ASN A 97 -15.17 -3.07 25.06
C ASN A 97 -15.37 -2.73 26.55
N SER A 98 -16.26 -3.44 27.24
CA SER A 98 -16.58 -3.18 28.65
C SER A 98 -15.41 -3.46 29.61
N GLU A 99 -14.42 -4.24 29.17
CA GLU A 99 -13.18 -4.56 29.89
C GLU A 99 -12.06 -3.52 29.65
N GLY A 100 -12.32 -2.49 28.84
CA GLY A 100 -11.36 -1.43 28.51
C GLY A 100 -10.40 -1.78 27.36
N VAL A 101 -10.57 -2.92 26.70
CA VAL A 101 -9.73 -3.35 25.57
C VAL A 101 -10.16 -2.63 24.31
N SER A 102 -9.22 -1.92 23.68
CA SER A 102 -9.45 -1.16 22.44
C SER A 102 -8.82 -1.85 21.22
N THR A 103 -9.54 -1.82 20.10
CA THR A 103 -9.02 -2.17 18.77
C THR A 103 -9.28 -1.01 17.82
N THR A 104 -8.32 -0.72 16.94
CA THR A 104 -8.42 0.36 15.96
C THR A 104 -8.18 -0.18 14.55
N ASP A 105 -8.96 0.32 13.59
CA ASP A 105 -8.66 0.23 12.16
C ASP A 105 -8.70 1.63 11.54
N THR A 106 -8.11 1.81 10.36
CA THR A 106 -8.03 3.09 9.67
C THR A 106 -8.56 3.00 8.24
N MET A 107 -9.10 4.13 7.77
CA MET A 107 -9.45 4.37 6.38
C MET A 107 -8.90 5.73 5.93
N ILE A 108 -8.78 5.92 4.62
CA ILE A 108 -8.36 7.18 4.03
C ILE A 108 -9.54 7.82 3.30
N VAL A 109 -9.75 9.11 3.51
CA VAL A 109 -10.64 9.96 2.71
C VAL A 109 -9.77 10.87 1.86
N ILE A 110 -9.83 10.69 0.55
CA ILE A 110 -9.21 11.60 -0.41
C ILE A 110 -10.22 12.66 -0.79
N VAL A 111 -9.84 13.89 -0.53
CA VAL A 111 -10.64 15.07 -0.79
C VAL A 111 -9.98 15.82 -1.92
N THR A 112 -10.69 15.97 -3.02
CA THR A 112 -10.21 16.70 -4.19
C THR A 112 -10.98 17.99 -4.38
N THR A 113 -10.36 18.96 -5.05
CA THR A 113 -11.02 20.22 -5.46
C THR A 113 -12.04 20.00 -6.58
N GLN A 114 -11.91 18.89 -7.31
CA GLN A 114 -12.77 18.49 -8.41
C GLN A 114 -12.76 16.97 -8.59
N GLU A 115 -13.78 16.43 -9.26
CA GLU A 115 -13.77 15.04 -9.71
C GLU A 115 -12.68 14.81 -10.76
N ILE A 116 -12.02 13.65 -10.69
CA ILE A 116 -11.06 13.19 -11.71
C ILE A 116 -11.84 12.38 -12.74
N ASP A 117 -12.52 13.06 -13.66
CA ASP A 117 -13.24 12.44 -14.78
C ASP A 117 -12.39 12.47 -16.05
N ARG A 118 -11.49 11.50 -16.17
CA ARG A 118 -10.57 11.37 -17.31
C ARG A 118 -10.75 10.01 -17.99
N ASN A 119 -10.89 10.04 -19.31
CA ASN A 119 -11.02 8.84 -20.11
C ASN A 119 -9.65 8.15 -20.26
N ILE A 120 -9.43 7.09 -19.49
CA ILE A 120 -8.25 6.23 -19.63
C ILE A 120 -8.58 5.08 -20.57
N PRO A 121 -7.86 4.92 -21.69
CA PRO A 121 -8.05 3.80 -22.61
C PRO A 121 -7.91 2.46 -21.90
N SER A 122 -8.77 1.50 -22.24
CA SER A 122 -8.58 0.11 -21.81
C SER A 122 -7.50 -0.55 -22.67
N LEU A 123 -6.54 -1.23 -22.05
CA LEU A 123 -5.59 -2.05 -22.79
C LEU A 123 -6.26 -3.31 -23.32
N SER A 124 -5.81 -3.81 -24.47
CA SER A 124 -6.24 -5.11 -24.99
C SER A 124 -5.69 -6.24 -24.11
N GLU A 125 -6.39 -7.38 -24.06
CA GLU A 125 -5.90 -8.56 -23.31
C GLU A 125 -4.55 -9.07 -23.83
N ALA A 126 -4.30 -8.92 -25.14
CA ALA A 126 -3.00 -9.27 -25.73
C ALA A 126 -1.87 -8.40 -25.17
N LEU A 127 -2.10 -7.08 -25.04
CA LEU A 127 -1.10 -6.16 -24.51
C LEU A 127 -0.87 -6.36 -23.01
N LYS A 128 -1.93 -6.59 -22.23
CA LYS A 128 -1.80 -6.96 -20.80
C LYS A 128 -1.00 -8.26 -20.64
N SER A 129 -1.27 -9.25 -21.49
CA SER A 129 -0.55 -10.52 -21.51
C SER A 129 0.93 -10.34 -21.85
N ASP A 130 1.25 -9.46 -22.80
CA ASP A 130 2.63 -9.12 -23.16
C ASP A 130 3.39 -8.55 -21.96
N TYR A 131 2.82 -7.53 -21.31
CA TYR A 131 3.42 -6.90 -20.12
C TYR A 131 3.60 -7.90 -18.97
N LEU A 132 2.56 -8.67 -18.65
CA LEU A 132 2.64 -9.70 -17.61
C LEU A 132 3.68 -10.77 -17.94
N THR A 133 3.85 -11.13 -19.21
CA THR A 133 4.82 -12.14 -19.63
C THR A 133 6.24 -11.64 -19.40
N ALA A 134 6.56 -10.41 -19.82
CA ALA A 134 7.87 -9.81 -19.58
C ALA A 134 8.20 -9.71 -18.09
N ILE A 135 7.27 -9.18 -17.28
CA ILE A 135 7.44 -9.01 -15.83
C ILE A 135 7.58 -10.36 -15.13
N ASN A 136 6.68 -11.31 -15.40
CA ASN A 136 6.68 -12.59 -14.70
C ASN A 136 7.80 -13.52 -15.16
N ARG A 137 8.33 -13.36 -16.39
CA ARG A 137 9.57 -14.03 -16.80
C ARG A 137 10.74 -13.55 -15.95
N ALA A 138 10.89 -12.23 -15.78
CA ALA A 138 11.94 -11.68 -14.93
C ALA A 138 11.80 -12.16 -13.48
N ARG A 139 10.59 -12.08 -12.92
CA ARG A 139 10.30 -12.48 -11.53
C ARG A 139 10.50 -13.97 -11.28
N THR A 140 10.21 -14.85 -12.23
CA THR A 140 10.37 -16.31 -12.06
C THR A 140 11.78 -16.80 -12.42
N THR A 141 12.72 -15.88 -12.64
CA THR A 141 14.14 -16.17 -12.89
C THR A 141 14.98 -15.49 -11.81
N GLU A 142 16.08 -16.11 -11.38
CA GLU A 142 17.07 -15.44 -10.54
C GLU A 142 17.65 -14.21 -11.27
N GLN A 143 17.76 -13.08 -10.58
CA GLN A 143 18.28 -11.84 -11.16
C GLN A 143 19.52 -11.36 -10.40
N ASP A 144 20.55 -10.96 -11.14
CA ASP A 144 21.69 -10.24 -10.56
C ASP A 144 21.34 -8.75 -10.40
N CYS A 145 20.94 -8.37 -9.18
CA CYS A 145 20.61 -6.99 -8.85
C CYS A 145 21.83 -6.13 -8.44
N ARG A 146 23.05 -6.54 -8.85
CA ARG A 146 24.34 -5.85 -8.59
C ARG A 146 24.55 -5.48 -7.13
N SER A 147 24.48 -4.20 -6.75
CA SER A 147 24.70 -3.80 -5.35
C SER A 147 23.65 -4.35 -4.37
N LYS A 148 22.50 -4.82 -4.89
CA LYS A 148 21.46 -5.51 -4.12
C LYS A 148 21.66 -7.03 -4.04
N GLY A 149 22.69 -7.54 -4.70
CA GLY A 149 23.03 -8.95 -4.76
C GLY A 149 22.17 -9.73 -5.75
N VAL A 150 22.39 -11.05 -5.75
CA VAL A 150 21.61 -11.99 -6.55
C VAL A 150 20.31 -12.29 -5.83
N LEU A 151 19.18 -11.89 -6.43
CA LEU A 151 17.85 -12.10 -5.86
C LEU A 151 17.23 -13.37 -6.49
N PRO A 152 16.72 -14.31 -5.67
CA PRO A 152 16.16 -15.55 -6.18
C PRO A 152 14.86 -15.30 -6.96
N ALA A 153 14.48 -16.27 -7.79
CA ALA A 153 13.15 -16.29 -8.40
C ALA A 153 12.05 -16.13 -7.34
N THR A 154 11.05 -15.31 -7.66
CA THR A 154 9.97 -14.88 -6.78
C THR A 154 8.60 -15.15 -7.40
N THR A 155 7.54 -14.85 -6.66
CA THR A 155 6.15 -15.08 -7.06
C THR A 155 5.73 -14.21 -8.24
N THR A 156 4.83 -14.73 -9.09
CA THR A 156 4.23 -13.95 -10.18
C THR A 156 3.23 -12.93 -9.65
N VAL A 157 3.09 -11.81 -10.35
CA VAL A 157 2.06 -10.79 -10.11
C VAL A 157 0.89 -10.96 -11.09
N LYS A 158 -0.28 -10.47 -10.68
CA LYS A 158 -1.51 -10.41 -11.49
C LYS A 158 -1.80 -8.99 -11.94
N TRP A 159 -2.50 -8.84 -13.05
CA TRP A 159 -2.90 -7.52 -13.53
C TRP A 159 -3.93 -6.86 -12.61
N ASN A 160 -3.78 -5.57 -12.36
CA ASN A 160 -4.76 -4.75 -11.66
C ASN A 160 -5.02 -3.44 -12.42
N GLU A 161 -6.28 -3.24 -12.85
CA GLU A 161 -6.70 -2.08 -13.64
C GLU A 161 -6.51 -0.74 -12.91
N LYS A 162 -6.55 -0.72 -11.57
CA LYS A 162 -6.39 0.52 -10.80
C LYS A 162 -4.94 0.98 -10.76
N LEU A 163 -4.01 0.03 -10.61
CA LEU A 163 -2.57 0.30 -10.72
C LEU A 163 -2.19 0.76 -12.13
N TYR A 164 -2.82 0.16 -13.16
CA TYR A 164 -2.63 0.58 -14.55
C TYR A 164 -3.04 2.04 -14.77
N LYS A 165 -4.24 2.42 -14.29
CA LYS A 165 -4.73 3.80 -14.40
C LYS A 165 -3.78 4.81 -13.74
N ALA A 166 -3.24 4.46 -12.56
CA ALA A 166 -2.24 5.28 -11.88
C ALA A 166 -0.94 5.43 -12.70
N SER A 167 -0.49 4.36 -13.37
CA SER A 167 0.67 4.43 -14.28
C SER A 167 0.36 5.26 -15.51
N TYR A 168 -0.83 5.12 -16.11
CA TYR A 168 -1.26 5.87 -17.29
C TYR A 168 -1.27 7.37 -17.02
N GLU A 169 -1.91 7.80 -15.93
CA GLU A 169 -1.92 9.21 -15.53
C GLU A 169 -0.49 9.75 -15.41
N HIS A 170 0.39 9.04 -14.70
CA HIS A 170 1.75 9.51 -14.47
C HIS A 170 2.54 9.65 -15.76
N ILE A 171 2.47 8.66 -16.65
CA ILE A 171 3.21 8.72 -17.91
C ILE A 171 2.68 9.82 -18.84
N GLN A 172 1.37 10.07 -18.85
CA GLN A 172 0.80 11.22 -19.56
C GLN A 172 1.35 12.54 -19.03
N ASP A 173 1.47 12.68 -17.71
CA ASP A 173 2.03 13.86 -17.06
C ASP A 173 3.50 14.09 -17.41
N LEU A 174 4.32 13.03 -17.34
CA LEU A 174 5.75 13.10 -17.68
C LEU A 174 5.98 13.50 -19.14
N ILE A 175 5.16 12.99 -20.07
CA ILE A 175 5.22 13.38 -21.49
C ILE A 175 4.81 14.84 -21.65
N ALA A 176 3.65 15.22 -21.11
CA ALA A 176 3.08 16.56 -21.29
C ALA A 176 3.96 17.68 -20.71
N THR A 177 4.71 17.37 -19.66
CA THR A 177 5.58 18.35 -18.97
C THR A 177 7.05 18.22 -19.35
N GLU A 178 7.40 17.29 -20.23
CA GLU A 178 8.79 17.05 -20.63
C GLU A 178 9.71 16.75 -19.41
N THR A 179 9.18 15.99 -18.43
CA THR A 179 9.88 15.66 -17.18
C THR A 179 10.13 14.15 -17.01
N PHE A 180 10.95 13.80 -16.03
CA PHE A 180 11.17 12.41 -15.60
C PHE A 180 11.39 12.37 -14.09
N SER A 181 10.34 12.05 -13.34
CA SER A 181 10.29 12.12 -11.88
C SER A 181 9.29 11.08 -11.34
N HIS A 182 9.50 10.60 -10.11
CA HIS A 182 8.51 9.78 -9.40
C HIS A 182 7.33 10.60 -8.88
N ASP A 183 7.59 11.85 -8.50
CA ASP A 183 6.53 12.83 -8.23
C ASP A 183 6.00 13.38 -9.54
N GLY A 184 4.68 13.59 -9.62
CA GLY A 184 4.03 14.29 -10.71
C GLY A 184 4.42 15.77 -10.77
N SER A 185 3.98 16.42 -11.84
CA SER A 185 4.32 17.82 -12.12
C SER A 185 3.56 18.82 -11.24
N GLY A 186 2.39 18.44 -10.72
CA GLY A 186 1.42 19.32 -10.08
C GLY A 186 0.68 20.26 -11.04
N THR A 187 0.88 20.10 -12.35
CA THR A 187 0.17 20.87 -13.39
C THR A 187 -1.12 20.15 -13.80
N GLU A 188 -1.89 20.70 -14.74
CA GLU A 188 -3.17 20.11 -15.17
C GLU A 188 -3.04 18.69 -15.76
N SER A 189 -1.85 18.28 -16.21
CA SER A 189 -1.58 16.91 -16.67
C SER A 189 -1.35 15.92 -15.54
N ASP A 190 -0.95 16.38 -14.35
CA ASP A 190 -0.87 15.59 -13.11
C ASP A 190 -2.27 15.57 -12.49
N TRP A 191 -3.18 14.76 -13.00
CA TRP A 191 -4.61 14.86 -12.67
C TRP A 191 -4.91 14.74 -11.18
N SER A 192 -4.30 13.76 -10.52
CA SER A 192 -4.41 13.55 -9.07
C SER A 192 -3.77 14.69 -8.30
N GLY A 193 -2.58 15.14 -8.71
CA GLY A 193 -1.88 16.24 -8.06
C GLY A 193 -2.65 17.55 -8.19
N TYR A 194 -3.10 17.88 -9.39
CA TYR A 194 -3.91 19.06 -9.69
C TYR A 194 -5.19 19.09 -8.86
N ALA A 195 -5.91 17.97 -8.79
CA ALA A 195 -7.10 17.83 -7.97
C ALA A 195 -6.81 17.92 -6.45
N LEU A 196 -5.57 17.65 -6.03
CA LEU A 196 -5.06 17.83 -4.67
C LEU A 196 -4.33 19.16 -4.46
N SER A 197 -4.26 20.03 -5.47
CA SER A 197 -3.51 21.29 -5.45
C SER A 197 -2.02 21.14 -5.06
N LYS A 198 -1.38 20.05 -5.48
CA LYS A 198 0.04 19.76 -5.21
C LYS A 198 0.63 18.83 -6.28
N LYS A 199 1.91 18.47 -6.18
CA LYS A 199 2.48 17.37 -6.96
C LYS A 199 1.97 16.03 -6.43
N SER A 200 1.51 15.14 -7.30
CA SER A 200 1.13 13.79 -6.85
C SER A 200 2.35 12.94 -6.55
N THR A 201 2.27 12.18 -5.48
CA THR A 201 3.11 11.02 -5.21
C THR A 201 2.48 9.76 -5.82
N GLN A 202 3.24 8.66 -5.90
CA GLN A 202 2.70 7.36 -6.30
C GLN A 202 1.46 6.97 -5.49
N VAL A 203 1.52 7.19 -4.17
CA VAL A 203 0.44 6.85 -3.24
C VAL A 203 -0.85 7.56 -3.63
N GLU A 204 -0.77 8.86 -3.92
CA GLU A 204 -1.95 9.66 -4.27
C GLU A 204 -2.54 9.23 -5.61
N ARG A 205 -1.72 8.98 -6.64
CA ARG A 205 -2.21 8.47 -7.93
C ARG A 205 -2.93 7.13 -7.78
N VAL A 206 -2.31 6.19 -7.07
CA VAL A 206 -2.89 4.85 -6.85
C VAL A 206 -4.19 4.93 -6.05
N GLN A 207 -4.23 5.80 -5.05
CA GLN A 207 -5.43 5.97 -4.26
C GLN A 207 -6.53 6.71 -5.03
N SER A 208 -6.23 7.72 -5.87
CA SER A 208 -7.19 8.37 -6.80
C SER A 208 -7.99 7.37 -7.64
N TYR A 209 -7.38 6.25 -8.02
CA TYR A 209 -8.04 5.14 -8.71
C TYR A 209 -8.60 4.05 -7.80
N ARG A 210 -8.80 4.37 -6.52
CA ARG A 210 -9.48 3.57 -5.50
C ARG A 210 -8.81 2.23 -5.24
N TYR A 211 -7.48 2.14 -5.37
CA TYR A 211 -6.72 0.96 -4.97
C TYR A 211 -6.41 1.03 -3.47
N SER A 212 -6.91 0.06 -2.72
CA SER A 212 -6.63 -0.09 -1.28
C SER A 212 -5.38 -0.94 -1.15
N TRP A 213 -4.35 -0.44 -0.46
CA TRP A 213 -3.01 -1.02 -0.50
C TRP A 213 -2.39 -1.19 0.90
N GLU A 214 -1.60 -2.25 1.05
CA GLU A 214 -0.66 -2.46 2.15
C GLU A 214 0.77 -2.09 1.74
N ARG A 215 1.08 -2.25 0.45
CA ARG A 215 2.39 -1.95 -0.12
C ARG A 215 2.25 -1.47 -1.56
N LEU A 216 3.12 -0.55 -1.96
CA LEU A 216 3.26 -0.04 -3.32
C LEU A 216 4.73 0.01 -3.71
N GLY A 217 5.01 -0.01 -5.01
CA GLY A 217 6.34 0.22 -5.58
C GLY A 217 6.25 0.67 -7.02
N GLU A 218 7.12 1.57 -7.46
CA GLU A 218 7.07 2.16 -8.81
C GLU A 218 8.40 1.93 -9.54
N ASN A 219 8.31 1.57 -10.81
CA ASN A 219 9.43 1.62 -11.74
C ASN A 219 9.06 2.51 -12.94
N LEU A 220 9.99 3.36 -13.36
CA LEU A 220 9.86 4.23 -14.54
C LEU A 220 11.01 3.95 -15.51
N ALA A 221 10.74 3.98 -16.81
CA ALA A 221 11.78 3.94 -17.84
C ALA A 221 11.43 4.87 -19.00
N GLY A 222 12.44 5.39 -19.67
CA GLY A 222 12.28 6.23 -20.85
C GLY A 222 13.46 6.02 -21.81
N GLY A 223 13.18 5.91 -23.10
CA GLY A 223 14.23 5.88 -24.11
C GLY A 223 13.75 5.55 -25.51
N THR A 224 14.45 6.11 -26.50
CA THR A 224 14.05 5.99 -27.92
C THR A 224 14.09 4.55 -28.44
N ILE A 225 14.90 3.69 -27.82
CA ILE A 225 15.03 2.28 -28.19
C ILE A 225 14.28 1.33 -27.25
N ILE A 226 13.65 1.83 -26.19
CA ILE A 226 12.89 1.06 -25.20
C ILE A 226 11.42 1.01 -25.67
N ASP A 227 11.17 0.29 -26.74
CA ASP A 227 9.87 0.23 -27.44
C ASP A 227 9.08 -1.07 -27.19
N THR A 228 9.63 -1.99 -26.38
CA THR A 228 8.92 -3.22 -25.97
C THR A 228 8.96 -3.44 -24.46
N ALA A 229 8.02 -4.24 -23.97
CA ALA A 229 7.92 -4.58 -22.56
C ALA A 229 9.16 -5.32 -22.05
N GLU A 230 9.76 -6.21 -22.85
CA GLU A 230 11.01 -6.88 -22.50
C GLU A 230 12.16 -5.89 -22.33
N LYS A 231 12.27 -4.88 -23.22
CA LYS A 231 13.33 -3.87 -23.11
C LYS A 231 13.13 -2.98 -21.89
N ALA A 232 11.89 -2.60 -21.58
CA ALA A 232 11.57 -1.84 -20.37
C ALA A 232 11.92 -2.65 -19.11
N VAL A 233 11.47 -3.90 -19.03
CA VAL A 233 11.79 -4.80 -17.91
C VAL A 233 13.29 -5.05 -17.81
N GLN A 234 13.99 -5.25 -18.92
CA GLN A 234 15.45 -5.38 -18.93
C GLN A 234 16.13 -4.11 -18.42
N SER A 235 15.65 -2.93 -18.80
CA SER A 235 16.23 -1.67 -18.29
C SER A 235 16.07 -1.51 -16.77
N TRP A 236 14.98 -2.01 -16.20
CA TRP A 236 14.79 -2.07 -14.74
C TRP A 236 15.65 -3.14 -14.10
N ILE A 237 15.79 -4.31 -14.74
CA ILE A 237 16.77 -5.31 -14.33
C ILE A 237 18.15 -4.68 -14.37
N ASP A 238 18.52 -3.82 -15.31
CA ASP A 238 19.85 -3.20 -15.40
C ASP A 238 20.04 -2.01 -14.44
N SER A 239 19.07 -1.72 -13.57
CA SER A 239 19.18 -0.72 -12.51
C SER A 239 18.98 -1.31 -11.10
N ASP A 240 19.96 -1.15 -10.21
CA ASP A 240 20.01 -1.84 -8.92
C ASP A 240 18.72 -1.69 -8.09
N ASN A 241 18.25 -0.45 -7.91
CA ASN A 241 17.03 -0.18 -7.13
C ASN A 241 15.75 -0.67 -7.84
N HIS A 242 15.66 -0.54 -9.16
CA HIS A 242 14.49 -1.00 -9.91
C HIS A 242 14.42 -2.53 -9.98
N CYS A 243 15.58 -3.21 -10.01
CA CYS A 243 15.70 -4.66 -9.95
C CYS A 243 15.23 -5.20 -8.59
N GLU A 244 15.67 -4.58 -7.48
CA GLU A 244 15.17 -4.93 -6.14
C GLU A 244 13.65 -4.74 -6.02
N ASN A 245 13.11 -3.63 -6.54
CA ASN A 245 11.67 -3.38 -6.56
C ASN A 245 10.92 -4.43 -7.40
N LEU A 246 11.41 -4.73 -8.62
CA LEU A 246 10.86 -5.73 -9.53
C LEU A 246 10.83 -7.12 -8.91
N MET A 247 11.84 -7.49 -8.12
CA MET A 247 11.99 -8.81 -7.50
C MET A 247 11.39 -8.92 -6.10
N ASN A 248 10.77 -7.86 -5.59
CA ASN A 248 10.18 -7.88 -4.24
C ASN A 248 9.04 -8.93 -4.15
N PRO A 249 9.15 -9.95 -3.28
CA PRO A 249 8.17 -11.04 -3.16
C PRO A 249 6.85 -10.61 -2.53
N LEU A 250 6.80 -9.42 -1.91
CA LEU A 250 5.62 -8.95 -1.22
C LEU A 250 4.55 -8.41 -2.16
N PHE A 251 4.92 -8.06 -3.41
CA PHE A 251 3.96 -7.62 -4.41
C PHE A 251 3.18 -8.78 -5.02
N THR A 252 1.86 -8.59 -5.16
CA THR A 252 0.95 -9.58 -5.73
C THR A 252 0.26 -9.10 -7.00
N GLU A 253 0.23 -7.79 -7.22
CA GLU A 253 -0.48 -7.13 -8.31
C GLU A 253 0.41 -6.10 -9.02
N VAL A 254 0.12 -5.86 -10.29
CA VAL A 254 0.82 -4.86 -11.11
C VAL A 254 -0.11 -4.20 -12.11
N GLY A 255 0.17 -2.94 -12.43
CA GLY A 255 -0.31 -2.26 -13.63
C GLY A 255 0.87 -1.62 -14.34
N MET A 256 0.83 -1.59 -15.68
CA MET A 256 1.93 -1.08 -16.49
C MET A 256 1.40 -0.37 -17.75
N VAL A 257 2.11 0.63 -18.23
CA VAL A 257 1.76 1.33 -19.47
C VAL A 257 3.03 1.69 -20.23
N GLN A 258 2.91 1.73 -21.56
CA GLN A 258 3.81 2.46 -22.44
C GLN A 258 2.99 3.50 -23.18
N LEU A 259 3.51 4.72 -23.26
CA LEU A 259 3.00 5.79 -24.11
C LEU A 259 4.17 6.34 -24.91
N SER A 260 3.89 6.74 -26.15
CA SER A 260 4.90 7.27 -27.05
C SER A 260 4.51 8.59 -27.69
N ASP A 261 5.49 9.49 -27.78
CA ASP A 261 5.42 10.74 -28.53
C ASP A 261 6.77 11.01 -29.20
N GLU A 262 6.82 10.98 -30.53
CA GLU A 262 8.05 11.18 -31.31
C GLU A 262 8.72 12.54 -31.06
N ASN A 263 7.98 13.53 -30.56
CA ASN A 263 8.51 14.87 -30.27
C ASN A 263 8.95 15.05 -28.81
N SER A 264 8.72 14.05 -27.94
CA SER A 264 9.10 14.09 -26.53
C SER A 264 10.55 13.67 -26.28
N LEU A 265 11.09 13.97 -25.09
CA LEU A 265 12.50 13.70 -24.75
C LEU A 265 12.92 12.24 -24.94
N TYR A 266 12.05 11.28 -24.59
CA TYR A 266 12.39 9.87 -24.57
C TYR A 266 11.74 9.05 -25.68
N THR A 267 10.82 9.63 -26.46
CA THR A 267 9.93 8.94 -27.40
C THR A 267 9.03 7.87 -26.79
N ASN A 268 9.56 6.92 -26.04
CA ASN A 268 8.82 5.90 -25.31
C ASN A 268 8.99 6.12 -23.81
N TYR A 269 7.88 6.15 -23.09
CA TYR A 269 7.84 6.27 -21.64
C TYR A 269 7.09 5.08 -21.07
N TRP A 270 7.64 4.50 -20.01
CA TRP A 270 7.10 3.34 -19.32
C TRP A 270 6.88 3.64 -17.85
N GLY A 271 5.70 3.26 -17.37
CA GLY A 271 5.36 3.31 -15.96
C GLY A 271 4.84 1.97 -15.49
N GLN A 272 5.32 1.51 -14.34
CA GLN A 272 4.90 0.28 -13.69
C GLN A 272 4.62 0.56 -12.21
N ASN A 273 3.40 0.27 -11.77
CA ASN A 273 2.99 0.32 -10.38
C ASN A 273 2.71 -1.09 -9.86
N PHE A 274 3.43 -1.50 -8.82
CA PHE A 274 3.15 -2.70 -8.05
C PHE A 274 2.24 -2.41 -6.85
N GLY A 275 1.50 -3.42 -6.41
CA GLY A 275 0.70 -3.35 -5.21
C GLY A 275 0.45 -4.68 -4.50
N THR A 276 0.09 -4.55 -3.24
CA THR A 276 -0.51 -5.60 -2.42
C THR A 276 -1.76 -5.01 -1.79
N ALA A 277 -2.93 -5.63 -2.00
CA ALA A 277 -4.19 -5.09 -1.51
C ALA A 277 -4.34 -5.27 0.02
N LYS A 278 -4.96 -4.27 0.68
CA LYS A 278 -5.38 -4.29 2.10
C LYS A 278 -6.71 -5.02 2.28
#